data_AF-A0A0G1Y2L6-F1
#
_entry.id   AF-A0A0G1Y2L6-F1
#
_cell.length_a   1.000
_cell.length_b   1.000
_cell.length_c   1.000
_cell.angle_alpha   90.00
_cell.angle_beta   90.00
_cell.angle_gamma   90.00
#
_symmetry.space_group_name_H-M   'P 1'
#
loop_
_entity.id
_entity.type
_entity.pdbx_description
1 polymer ?
#
loop_
_entity_poly.entity_id
_entity_poly.type
_entity_poly.pdbx_seq_one_letter_code
_entity_poly.pdbx_strand_id
1 'polypeptide(L)'
;MNARFATLSVALMLLLPFFAHAISSEEALAKAKPYLDYDLAPLPKPLFSISDYYWVYSPSIYSSKKIFVAVSDFTGEMVFEENALKAIGTAAFNYGIYSEFVKQNKYAFSDWEPTVRQTLTAVQRNEDTLAALESRIQQDYPTVSFLDLSSKSQTLYQKILELDAVVSDGIGLERQFEADFSDLSLNALIEYYKNAFETANEFISAYDDYNNAITKKQTEIFKSDIPGQDNKNIIDSLEGLRLKIDLFETLRYQKPAQGIARLEGERDKWVEDSLNSLKYKQLYVEVLALYNSLKPSIETVYYSEANLRSCGLQTQAESVKSKWREIQTLMEKASADDLNRLKAKLPLLQSEYDSLKQQYDSCINPSKPYIPSNGGSDGGTNWIMPIAILLVLAAGGYLVWKYKQNQEETYE
;
A
#
# COMPACT_ATOMS: atom_id res chain seq x y z
N MET A 1 -13.54 25.39 42.72
CA MET A 1 -13.13 24.70 41.48
C MET A 1 -11.90 25.42 40.94
N ASN A 2 -10.79 24.68 40.81
CA ASN A 2 -9.45 25.25 40.64
C ASN A 2 -9.23 25.77 39.20
N ALA A 3 -9.04 27.09 39.06
CA ALA A 3 -8.65 27.76 37.82
C ALA A 3 -7.35 27.22 37.19
N ARG A 4 -6.56 26.43 37.95
CA ARG A 4 -5.34 25.76 37.48
C ARG A 4 -5.59 24.54 36.59
N PHE A 5 -6.78 23.91 36.65
CA PHE A 5 -7.13 22.82 35.74
C PHE A 5 -7.67 23.33 34.40
N ALA A 6 -8.37 24.47 34.40
CA ALA A 6 -8.89 25.07 33.17
C ALA A 6 -7.77 25.62 32.27
N THR A 7 -6.72 26.23 32.84
CA THR A 7 -5.59 26.75 32.07
C THR A 7 -4.68 25.65 31.53
N LEU A 8 -4.55 24.52 32.22
CA LEU A 8 -3.78 23.36 31.72
C LEU A 8 -4.49 22.70 30.53
N SER A 9 -5.82 22.55 30.59
CA SER A 9 -6.62 21.99 29.49
C SER A 9 -6.66 22.91 28.26
N VAL A 10 -6.71 24.23 28.46
CA VAL A 10 -6.67 25.22 27.36
C VAL A 10 -5.27 25.33 26.74
N ALA A 11 -4.20 25.24 27.53
CA ALA A 11 -2.82 25.20 27.01
C ALA A 11 -2.53 23.89 26.25
N LEU A 12 -3.08 22.76 26.69
CA LEU A 12 -2.97 21.48 25.97
C LEU A 12 -3.80 21.51 24.66
N MET A 13 -4.97 22.14 24.65
CA MET A 13 -5.80 22.33 23.45
C MET A 13 -5.21 23.33 22.44
N LEU A 14 -4.45 24.32 22.89
CA LEU A 14 -3.78 25.31 22.02
C LEU A 14 -2.44 24.82 21.46
N LEU A 15 -1.87 23.72 21.98
CA LEU A 15 -0.65 23.10 21.45
C LEU A 15 -0.91 21.99 20.42
N LEU A 16 -2.12 21.41 20.39
CA LEU A 16 -2.50 20.40 19.40
C LEU A 16 -2.37 20.84 17.92
N PRO A 17 -2.62 22.10 17.52
CA PRO A 17 -2.45 22.49 16.12
C PRO A 17 -0.99 22.78 15.73
N PHE A 18 -0.03 22.78 16.67
CA PHE A 18 1.40 22.99 16.37
C PHE A 18 2.21 21.70 16.19
N PHE A 19 1.64 20.53 16.53
CA PHE A 19 2.28 19.21 16.36
C PHE A 19 1.65 18.33 15.27
N ALA A 20 0.61 18.82 14.57
CA ALA A 20 -0.03 18.10 13.47
C ALA A 20 0.20 18.87 12.16
N HIS A 21 1.43 18.90 11.69
CA HIS A 21 1.65 19.04 10.25
C HIS A 21 1.86 17.62 9.72
N ALA A 22 0.88 17.13 8.96
CA ALA A 22 1.06 15.95 8.13
C ALA A 22 2.37 16.11 7.37
N ILE A 23 3.28 15.13 7.50
CA ILE A 23 4.56 15.22 6.81
C ILE A 23 4.33 15.25 5.31
N SER A 24 5.17 15.99 4.59
CA SER A 24 5.11 15.95 3.13
C SER A 24 5.56 14.59 2.60
N SER A 25 5.12 14.26 1.37
CA SER A 25 5.61 13.06 0.66
C SER A 25 7.14 13.07 0.50
N GLU A 26 7.76 14.24 0.34
CA GLU A 26 9.22 14.39 0.23
C GLU A 26 9.94 14.07 1.54
N GLU A 27 9.42 14.54 2.68
CA GLU A 27 9.94 14.21 4.01
C GLU A 27 9.80 12.72 4.30
N ALA A 28 8.64 12.14 3.98
CA ALA A 28 8.42 10.71 4.10
C ALA A 28 9.41 9.90 3.24
N LEU A 29 9.65 10.34 2.00
CA LEU A 29 10.61 9.68 1.12
C LEU A 29 12.03 9.78 1.66
N ALA A 30 12.43 10.94 2.19
CA ALA A 30 13.75 11.11 2.79
C ALA A 30 13.99 10.14 3.96
N LYS A 31 12.95 9.86 4.76
CA LYS A 31 12.98 8.86 5.84
C LYS A 31 13.01 7.43 5.34
N ALA A 32 12.26 7.12 4.28
CA ALA A 32 12.17 5.79 3.70
C ALA A 32 13.40 5.39 2.88
N LYS A 33 14.01 6.34 2.16
CA LYS A 33 15.07 6.11 1.16
C LYS A 33 16.26 5.25 1.63
N PRO A 34 16.79 5.39 2.87
CA PRO A 34 17.85 4.50 3.35
C PRO A 34 17.47 3.02 3.38
N TYR A 35 16.17 2.74 3.50
CA TYR A 35 15.59 1.40 3.63
C TYR A 35 15.03 0.86 2.31
N LEU A 36 15.21 1.59 1.21
CA LEU A 36 14.77 1.16 -0.11
C LEU A 36 15.98 0.72 -0.94
N ASP A 37 15.88 -0.44 -1.60
CA ASP A 37 16.93 -0.94 -2.51
C ASP A 37 16.80 -0.39 -3.93
N TYR A 38 15.68 0.27 -4.23
CA TYR A 38 15.31 0.81 -5.52
C TYR A 38 14.27 1.91 -5.33
N ASP A 39 14.15 2.79 -6.32
CA ASP A 39 13.15 3.85 -6.28
C ASP A 39 11.75 3.23 -6.38
N LEU A 40 11.10 3.14 -5.23
CA LEU A 40 9.68 2.81 -5.12
C LEU A 40 8.87 4.09 -5.13
N ALA A 41 7.86 4.14 -5.99
CA ALA A 41 6.85 5.18 -5.88
C ALA A 41 6.00 4.92 -4.62
N PRO A 42 5.64 5.97 -3.86
CA PRO A 42 4.66 5.81 -2.80
C PRO A 42 3.29 5.47 -3.40
N LEU A 43 2.40 4.96 -2.56
CA LEU A 43 0.96 5.00 -2.85
C LEU A 43 0.52 6.45 -3.16
N PRO A 44 -0.53 6.67 -3.96
CA PRO A 44 -0.92 8.02 -4.39
C PRO A 44 -1.26 8.98 -3.24
N LYS A 45 -1.66 8.45 -2.09
CA LYS A 45 -2.00 9.19 -0.87
C LYS A 45 -1.56 8.36 0.36
N PRO A 46 -1.42 8.97 1.54
CA PRO A 46 -1.26 8.23 2.79
C PRO A 46 -2.44 7.29 3.03
N LEU A 47 -2.15 6.03 3.32
CA LEU A 47 -3.15 4.99 3.59
C LEU A 47 -3.50 4.98 5.07
N PHE A 48 -4.78 5.15 5.41
CA PHE A 48 -5.24 4.99 6.78
C PHE A 48 -5.28 3.52 7.14
N SER A 49 -4.56 3.13 8.18
CA SER A 49 -4.58 1.78 8.73
C SER A 49 -4.37 1.81 10.22
N ILE A 50 -4.96 0.87 10.96
CA ILE A 50 -4.85 0.75 12.42
C ILE A 50 -5.38 2.01 13.16
N SER A 51 -4.58 3.06 13.24
CA SER A 51 -4.84 4.29 13.99
C SER A 51 -4.19 5.54 13.38
N ASP A 52 -3.55 5.45 12.21
CA ASP A 52 -2.84 6.57 11.58
C ASP A 52 -2.86 6.45 10.05
N TYR A 53 -2.50 7.54 9.37
CA TYR A 53 -2.20 7.56 7.96
C TYR A 53 -0.72 7.25 7.73
N TYR A 54 -0.40 6.47 6.70
CA TYR A 54 0.97 6.09 6.39
C TYR A 54 1.32 6.37 4.95
N TRP A 55 2.47 7.02 4.74
CA TRP A 55 3.15 7.03 3.45
C TRP A 55 3.78 5.66 3.24
N VAL A 56 3.14 4.85 2.37
CA VAL A 56 3.59 3.48 2.08
C VAL A 56 4.32 3.45 0.74
N TYR A 57 5.52 2.89 0.76
CA TYR A 57 6.35 2.61 -0.41
C TYR A 57 6.38 1.11 -0.60
N SER A 58 5.69 0.59 -1.61
CA SER A 58 5.59 -0.84 -1.87
C SER A 58 5.81 -1.15 -3.35
N PRO A 59 6.45 -2.29 -3.68
CA PRO A 59 6.54 -2.76 -5.04
C PRO A 59 5.19 -3.28 -5.51
N SER A 60 5.08 -3.47 -6.83
CA SER A 60 3.99 -4.20 -7.44
C SER A 60 3.73 -5.53 -6.72
N ILE A 61 2.46 -5.92 -6.58
CA ILE A 61 2.10 -7.24 -6.03
C ILE A 61 2.71 -8.40 -6.86
N TYR A 62 2.99 -8.17 -8.15
CA TYR A 62 3.64 -9.10 -9.07
C TYR A 62 5.17 -9.04 -9.08
N SER A 63 5.78 -8.06 -8.42
CA SER A 63 7.23 -7.88 -8.38
C SER A 63 7.93 -9.06 -7.72
N SER A 64 9.05 -9.55 -8.26
CA SER A 64 9.90 -10.53 -7.56
C SER A 64 10.64 -9.93 -6.36
N LYS A 65 10.79 -8.59 -6.32
CA LYS A 65 11.34 -7.86 -5.17
C LYS A 65 10.23 -7.55 -4.19
N LYS A 66 10.45 -7.90 -2.92
CA LYS A 66 9.48 -7.79 -1.83
C LYS A 66 10.12 -6.98 -0.71
N ILE A 67 9.92 -5.66 -0.70
CA ILE A 67 10.26 -4.80 0.44
C ILE A 67 9.25 -3.67 0.47
N PHE A 68 8.59 -3.45 1.60
CA PHE A 68 7.79 -2.25 1.78
C PHE A 68 8.29 -1.47 2.99
N VAL A 69 8.03 -0.17 2.94
CA VAL A 69 8.35 0.77 4.00
C VAL A 69 7.11 1.60 4.27
N ALA A 70 6.84 1.88 5.54
CA ALA A 70 5.79 2.78 5.96
C ALA A 70 6.36 3.88 6.86
N VAL A 71 5.95 5.12 6.59
CA VAL A 71 6.26 6.29 7.42
C VAL A 71 4.94 6.85 7.93
N SER A 72 4.81 7.00 9.24
CA SER A 72 3.62 7.59 9.88
C SER A 72 3.50 9.05 9.48
N ASP A 73 2.34 9.42 8.93
CA ASP A 73 2.04 10.78 8.50
C ASP A 73 1.99 11.75 9.68
N PHE A 74 1.54 11.25 10.85
CA PHE A 74 1.47 12.01 12.08
C PHE A 74 2.84 12.21 12.76
N THR A 75 3.66 11.17 12.88
CA THR A 75 4.92 11.24 13.64
C THR A 75 6.14 11.57 12.79
N GLY A 76 6.09 11.34 11.47
CA GLY A 76 7.27 11.46 10.61
C GLY A 76 8.27 10.32 10.73
N GLU A 77 7.94 9.29 11.52
CA GLU A 77 8.86 8.20 11.82
C GLU A 77 8.53 6.92 11.05
N MET A 78 9.60 6.16 10.78
CA MET A 78 9.51 4.84 10.17
C MET A 78 8.82 3.86 11.11
N VAL A 79 7.88 3.08 10.58
CA VAL A 79 7.24 2.01 11.34
C VAL A 79 8.14 0.78 11.31
N PHE A 80 8.49 0.25 12.49
CA PHE A 80 9.27 -0.99 12.64
C PHE A 80 8.57 -2.05 13.49
N GLU A 81 7.45 -1.70 14.13
CA GLU A 81 6.68 -2.64 14.96
C GLU A 81 6.01 -3.69 14.05
N GLU A 82 6.27 -4.96 14.32
CA GLU A 82 5.96 -6.04 13.39
C GLU A 82 4.46 -6.20 13.14
N ASN A 83 3.61 -6.04 14.17
CA ASN A 83 2.17 -6.20 13.98
C ASN A 83 1.58 -5.03 13.19
N ALA A 84 2.00 -3.80 13.48
CA ALA A 84 1.61 -2.65 12.68
C ALA A 84 2.05 -2.80 11.22
N LEU A 85 3.30 -3.20 10.98
CA LEU A 85 3.79 -3.44 9.63
C LEU A 85 3.03 -4.57 8.93
N LYS A 86 2.67 -5.66 9.60
CA LYS A 86 1.83 -6.71 9.02
C LYS A 86 0.48 -6.18 8.54
N ALA A 87 -0.19 -5.36 9.35
CA ALA A 87 -1.46 -4.75 8.98
C ALA A 87 -1.32 -3.77 7.81
N ILE A 88 -0.33 -2.86 7.87
CA ILE A 88 -0.05 -1.90 6.79
C ILE A 88 0.34 -2.62 5.49
N GLY A 89 1.19 -3.64 5.58
CA GLY A 89 1.60 -4.46 4.43
C GLY A 89 0.44 -5.22 3.81
N THR A 90 -0.47 -5.74 4.62
CA THR A 90 -1.73 -6.37 4.16
C THR A 90 -2.57 -5.37 3.38
N ALA A 91 -2.75 -4.17 3.94
CA ALA A 91 -3.52 -3.10 3.29
C ALA A 91 -2.86 -2.62 1.99
N ALA A 92 -1.52 -2.52 1.95
CA ALA A 92 -0.76 -2.19 0.75
C ALA A 92 -0.89 -3.26 -0.34
N PHE A 93 -0.86 -4.54 0.03
CA PHE A 93 -1.08 -5.64 -0.91
C PHE A 93 -2.51 -5.62 -1.47
N ASN A 94 -3.51 -5.42 -0.60
CA ASN A 94 -4.90 -5.27 -1.01
C ASN A 94 -5.08 -4.06 -1.94
N TYR A 95 -4.34 -2.97 -1.71
CA TYR A 95 -4.34 -1.83 -2.63
C TYR A 95 -3.75 -2.20 -3.99
N GLY A 96 -2.74 -3.07 -4.02
CA GLY A 96 -2.24 -3.66 -5.25
C GLY A 96 -3.28 -4.51 -5.98
N ILE A 97 -4.14 -5.27 -5.28
CA ILE A 97 -5.28 -5.96 -5.91
C ILE A 97 -6.20 -4.93 -6.58
N TYR A 98 -6.56 -3.86 -5.88
CA TYR A 98 -7.41 -2.82 -6.44
C TYR A 98 -6.77 -2.05 -7.62
N SER A 99 -5.54 -1.59 -7.46
CA SER A 99 -4.88 -0.72 -8.43
C SER A 99 -4.26 -1.48 -9.62
N GLU A 100 -3.63 -2.62 -9.37
CA GLU A 100 -2.88 -3.37 -10.39
C GLU A 100 -3.67 -4.53 -11.00
N PHE A 101 -4.59 -5.14 -10.25
CA PHE A 101 -5.46 -6.18 -10.80
C PHE A 101 -6.78 -5.59 -11.31
N VAL A 102 -7.52 -4.84 -10.50
CA VAL A 102 -8.84 -4.32 -10.91
C VAL A 102 -8.74 -3.15 -11.89
N LYS A 103 -8.10 -2.04 -11.51
CA LYS A 103 -8.04 -0.83 -12.35
C LYS A 103 -7.28 -1.02 -13.65
N GLN A 104 -6.10 -1.66 -13.61
CA GLN A 104 -5.30 -1.86 -14.83
C GLN A 104 -5.98 -2.80 -15.85
N ASN A 105 -6.76 -3.79 -15.39
CA ASN A 105 -7.51 -4.68 -16.28
C ASN A 105 -8.92 -4.18 -16.63
N LYS A 106 -9.26 -2.91 -16.31
CA LYS A 106 -10.57 -2.30 -16.62
C LYS A 106 -11.76 -3.03 -15.97
N TYR A 107 -11.55 -3.48 -14.73
CA TYR A 107 -12.58 -4.11 -13.92
C TYR A 107 -13.20 -3.18 -12.87
N ALA A 108 -12.82 -1.89 -12.86
CA ALA A 108 -13.46 -0.93 -11.98
C ALA A 108 -14.96 -0.80 -12.33
N PHE A 109 -15.80 -0.57 -11.34
CA PHE A 109 -17.24 -0.39 -11.51
C PHE A 109 -17.54 0.77 -12.46
N SER A 110 -16.76 1.85 -12.37
CA SER A 110 -16.82 2.96 -13.32
C SER A 110 -16.50 2.59 -14.78
N ASP A 111 -15.66 1.57 -15.01
CA ASP A 111 -15.40 1.04 -16.37
C ASP A 111 -16.55 0.12 -16.84
N TRP A 112 -17.26 -0.55 -15.92
CA TRP A 112 -18.35 -1.48 -16.22
C TRP A 112 -19.69 -0.80 -16.47
N GLU A 113 -20.01 0.24 -15.70
CA GLU A 113 -21.32 0.90 -15.65
C GLU A 113 -21.88 1.22 -17.05
N PRO A 114 -21.13 1.83 -17.99
CA PRO A 114 -21.69 2.15 -19.30
C PRO A 114 -22.14 0.90 -20.06
N THR A 115 -21.34 -0.16 -20.01
CA THR A 115 -21.62 -1.42 -20.72
C THR A 115 -22.79 -2.17 -20.10
N VAL A 116 -22.86 -2.20 -18.76
CA VAL A 116 -23.95 -2.85 -18.03
C VAL A 116 -25.27 -2.13 -18.28
N ARG A 117 -25.31 -0.79 -18.23
CA ARG A 117 -26.53 -0.02 -18.54
C ARG A 117 -26.98 -0.12 -19.99
N GLN A 118 -26.03 -0.13 -20.92
CA GLN A 118 -26.34 -0.37 -22.34
C GLN A 118 -26.95 -1.76 -22.52
N THR A 119 -26.40 -2.75 -21.83
CA THR A 119 -26.91 -4.14 -21.85
C THR A 119 -28.29 -4.22 -21.24
N LEU A 120 -28.54 -3.58 -20.10
CA LEU A 120 -29.86 -3.50 -19.48
C LEU A 120 -30.91 -2.96 -20.44
N THR A 121 -30.59 -1.85 -21.11
CA THR A 121 -31.48 -1.23 -22.11
C THR A 121 -31.76 -2.18 -23.29
N ALA A 122 -30.73 -2.91 -23.75
CA ALA A 122 -30.87 -3.87 -24.84
C ALA A 122 -31.70 -5.09 -24.43
N VAL A 123 -31.49 -5.65 -23.24
CA VAL A 123 -32.29 -6.76 -22.70
C VAL A 123 -33.74 -6.35 -22.56
N GLN A 124 -34.02 -5.17 -22.00
CA GLN A 124 -35.38 -4.63 -21.87
C GLN A 124 -36.07 -4.50 -23.24
N ARG A 125 -35.37 -3.91 -24.22
CA ARG A 125 -35.88 -3.82 -25.60
C ARG A 125 -36.15 -5.19 -26.22
N ASN A 126 -35.29 -6.17 -25.95
CA ASN A 126 -35.46 -7.53 -26.46
C ASN A 126 -36.65 -8.24 -25.83
N GLU A 127 -36.94 -7.98 -24.54
CA GLU A 127 -38.14 -8.47 -23.87
C GLU A 127 -39.42 -7.92 -24.51
N ASP A 128 -39.48 -6.60 -24.74
CA ASP A 128 -40.62 -5.96 -25.43
C ASP A 128 -40.80 -6.50 -26.86
N THR A 129 -39.69 -6.68 -27.58
CA THR A 129 -39.69 -7.21 -28.94
C THR A 129 -40.15 -8.66 -28.96
N LEU A 130 -39.73 -9.47 -27.99
CA LEU A 130 -40.17 -10.85 -27.84
C LEU A 130 -41.67 -10.93 -27.53
N ALA A 131 -42.18 -10.10 -26.63
CA ALA A 131 -43.60 -10.07 -26.29
C ALA A 131 -44.47 -9.68 -27.52
N ALA A 132 -44.03 -8.69 -28.30
CA ALA A 132 -44.69 -8.30 -29.54
C ALA A 132 -44.65 -9.42 -30.59
N LEU A 133 -43.51 -10.10 -30.72
CA LEU A 133 -43.34 -11.24 -31.62
C LEU A 133 -44.24 -12.41 -31.20
N GLU A 134 -44.26 -12.75 -29.91
CA GLU A 134 -45.12 -13.78 -29.33
C GLU A 134 -46.60 -13.50 -29.62
N SER A 135 -47.08 -12.29 -29.31
CA SER A 135 -48.47 -11.89 -29.53
C SER A 135 -48.88 -12.02 -31.00
N ARG A 136 -48.04 -11.53 -31.92
CA ARG A 136 -48.30 -11.63 -33.37
C ARG A 136 -48.33 -13.08 -33.84
N ILE A 137 -47.37 -13.90 -33.42
CA ILE A 137 -47.29 -15.29 -33.88
C ILE A 137 -48.43 -16.13 -33.29
N GLN A 138 -48.81 -15.92 -32.04
CA GLN A 138 -49.92 -16.65 -31.42
C GLN A 138 -51.28 -16.31 -32.05
N GLN A 139 -51.43 -15.10 -32.60
CA GLN A 139 -52.63 -14.72 -33.34
C GLN A 139 -52.79 -15.54 -34.63
N ASP A 140 -51.70 -15.72 -35.38
CA ASP A 140 -51.71 -16.42 -36.67
C ASP A 140 -51.48 -17.94 -36.53
N TYR A 141 -50.76 -18.37 -35.49
CA TYR A 141 -50.32 -19.74 -35.21
C TYR A 141 -50.50 -20.12 -33.72
N PRO A 142 -51.75 -20.38 -33.26
CA PRO A 142 -52.07 -20.52 -31.83
C PRO A 142 -51.40 -21.69 -31.10
N THR A 143 -50.89 -22.69 -31.84
CA THR A 143 -50.20 -23.86 -31.26
C THR A 143 -48.73 -23.58 -30.93
N VAL A 144 -48.18 -22.44 -31.34
CA VAL A 144 -46.77 -22.08 -31.11
C VAL A 144 -46.63 -21.37 -29.76
N SER A 145 -46.07 -22.06 -28.77
CA SER A 145 -45.83 -21.51 -27.44
C SER A 145 -44.45 -20.86 -27.29
N PHE A 146 -44.36 -19.67 -26.69
CA PHE A 146 -43.09 -19.00 -26.38
C PHE A 146 -42.72 -19.08 -24.89
N LEU A 147 -43.50 -19.79 -24.07
CA LEU A 147 -43.38 -19.78 -22.59
C LEU A 147 -41.96 -20.03 -22.07
N ASP A 148 -41.24 -21.00 -22.63
CA ASP A 148 -39.84 -21.32 -22.25
C ASP A 148 -38.91 -20.14 -22.54
N LEU A 149 -38.99 -19.58 -23.76
CA LEU A 149 -38.18 -18.43 -24.17
C LEU A 149 -38.53 -17.17 -23.38
N SER A 150 -39.82 -16.89 -23.15
CA SER A 150 -40.30 -15.74 -22.38
C SER A 150 -39.86 -15.84 -20.91
N SER A 151 -39.91 -17.04 -20.30
CA SER A 151 -39.41 -17.27 -18.94
C SER A 151 -37.89 -17.07 -18.82
N LYS A 152 -37.11 -17.52 -19.81
CA LYS A 152 -35.65 -17.28 -19.85
C LYS A 152 -35.32 -15.81 -20.09
N SER A 153 -36.10 -15.11 -20.92
CA SER A 153 -35.97 -13.66 -21.12
C SER A 153 -36.19 -12.87 -19.83
N GLN A 154 -37.24 -13.21 -19.08
CA GLN A 154 -37.53 -12.58 -17.78
C GLN A 154 -36.39 -12.83 -16.78
N THR A 155 -35.87 -14.07 -16.73
CA THR A 155 -34.73 -14.41 -15.87
C THR A 155 -33.50 -13.58 -16.24
N LEU A 156 -33.19 -13.45 -17.54
CA LEU A 156 -32.10 -12.63 -18.03
C LEU A 156 -32.26 -11.15 -17.63
N TYR A 157 -33.48 -10.61 -17.76
CA TYR A 157 -33.81 -9.25 -17.36
C TYR A 157 -33.62 -9.01 -15.85
N GLN A 158 -34.09 -9.93 -15.01
CA GLN A 158 -33.85 -9.84 -13.56
C GLN A 158 -32.35 -9.87 -13.23
N LYS A 159 -31.57 -10.72 -13.88
CA LYS A 159 -30.13 -10.81 -13.63
C LYS A 159 -29.35 -9.58 -14.07
N ILE A 160 -29.74 -8.91 -15.16
CA ILE A 160 -29.10 -7.65 -15.53
C ILE A 160 -29.51 -6.49 -14.62
N LEU A 161 -30.74 -6.49 -14.09
CA LEU A 161 -31.16 -5.53 -13.06
C LEU A 161 -30.36 -5.69 -11.76
N GLU A 162 -30.18 -6.94 -11.30
CA GLU A 162 -29.34 -7.25 -10.14
C GLU A 162 -27.90 -6.79 -10.37
N LEU A 163 -27.34 -7.06 -11.56
CA LEU A 163 -25.99 -6.62 -11.90
C LEU A 163 -25.84 -5.10 -11.98
N ASP A 164 -26.81 -4.39 -12.58
CA ASP A 164 -26.81 -2.92 -12.64
C ASP A 164 -26.83 -2.29 -11.24
N ALA A 165 -27.67 -2.83 -10.34
CA ALA A 165 -27.73 -2.39 -8.95
C ALA A 165 -26.39 -2.60 -8.24
N VAL A 166 -25.79 -3.78 -8.36
CA VAL A 166 -24.48 -4.09 -7.77
C VAL A 166 -23.39 -3.17 -8.33
N VAL A 167 -23.37 -2.91 -9.63
CA VAL A 167 -22.38 -2.00 -10.22
C VAL A 167 -22.58 -0.56 -9.74
N SER A 168 -23.83 -0.10 -9.64
CA SER A 168 -24.15 1.25 -9.13
C SER A 168 -23.71 1.43 -7.67
N ASP A 169 -23.99 0.45 -6.81
CA ASP A 169 -23.57 0.45 -5.40
C ASP A 169 -22.04 0.39 -5.30
N GLY A 170 -21.39 -0.41 -6.16
CA GLY A 170 -19.94 -0.53 -6.25
C GLY A 170 -19.23 0.79 -6.57
N ILE A 171 -19.81 1.65 -7.42
CA ILE A 171 -19.30 3.01 -7.66
C ILE A 171 -19.31 3.84 -6.37
N GLY A 172 -20.33 3.67 -5.52
CA GLY A 172 -20.39 4.32 -4.22
C GLY A 172 -19.22 3.92 -3.32
N LEU A 173 -18.93 2.61 -3.26
CA LEU A 173 -17.79 2.07 -2.49
C LEU A 173 -16.43 2.50 -3.05
N GLU A 174 -16.27 2.55 -4.38
CA GLU A 174 -15.07 3.11 -5.01
C GLU A 174 -14.83 4.55 -4.57
N ARG A 175 -15.87 5.39 -4.65
CA ARG A 175 -15.79 6.80 -4.22
C ARG A 175 -15.48 6.92 -2.74
N GLN A 176 -16.05 6.06 -1.90
CA GLN A 176 -15.76 6.05 -0.48
C GLN A 176 -14.28 5.74 -0.21
N PHE A 177 -13.74 4.68 -0.82
CA PHE A 177 -12.32 4.34 -0.70
C PHE A 177 -11.42 5.45 -1.27
N GLU A 178 -11.75 6.05 -2.41
CA GLU A 178 -10.95 7.14 -2.98
C GLU A 178 -10.95 8.42 -2.13
N ALA A 179 -12.00 8.60 -1.32
CA ALA A 179 -12.16 9.72 -0.40
C ALA A 179 -11.43 9.49 0.93
N ASP A 180 -11.64 8.34 1.59
CA ASP A 180 -11.07 8.05 2.91
C ASP A 180 -9.69 7.38 2.87
N PHE A 181 -9.37 6.73 1.75
CA PHE A 181 -8.14 5.97 1.51
C PHE A 181 -7.76 5.07 2.71
N SER A 182 -8.74 4.33 3.23
CA SER A 182 -8.59 3.47 4.40
C SER A 182 -8.54 1.98 4.08
N ASP A 183 -7.86 1.20 4.93
CA ASP A 183 -7.82 -0.26 4.83
C ASP A 183 -9.20 -0.91 4.98
N LEU A 184 -10.05 -0.36 5.85
CA LEU A 184 -11.42 -0.85 6.07
C LEU A 184 -12.28 -0.72 4.81
N SER A 185 -12.32 0.47 4.19
CA SER A 185 -13.11 0.70 2.98
C SER A 185 -12.53 -0.08 1.79
N LEU A 186 -11.20 -0.22 1.71
CA LEU A 186 -10.52 -1.04 0.71
C LEU A 186 -10.88 -2.51 0.81
N ASN A 187 -10.88 -3.07 2.03
CA ASN A 187 -11.24 -4.48 2.26
C ASN A 187 -12.69 -4.73 1.85
N ALA A 188 -13.61 -3.86 2.28
CA ALA A 188 -15.01 -3.93 1.89
C ALA A 188 -15.17 -3.84 0.36
N LEU A 189 -14.42 -2.96 -0.30
CA LEU A 189 -14.45 -2.82 -1.76
C LEU A 189 -13.94 -4.09 -2.48
N ILE A 190 -12.87 -4.72 -2.01
CA ILE A 190 -12.34 -5.96 -2.61
C ILE A 190 -13.33 -7.12 -2.45
N GLU A 191 -13.93 -7.28 -1.26
CA GLU A 191 -14.99 -8.26 -1.05
C GLU A 191 -16.18 -8.00 -1.97
N TYR A 192 -16.53 -6.73 -2.16
CA TYR A 192 -17.64 -6.33 -3.04
C TYR A 192 -17.37 -6.63 -4.51
N TYR A 193 -16.12 -6.49 -5.01
CA TYR A 193 -15.77 -6.93 -6.36
C TYR A 193 -15.96 -8.44 -6.55
N LYS A 194 -15.63 -9.26 -5.56
CA LYS A 194 -15.83 -10.73 -5.66
C LYS A 194 -17.31 -11.05 -5.87
N ASN A 195 -18.18 -10.44 -5.06
CA ASN A 195 -19.62 -10.56 -5.22
C ASN A 195 -20.10 -10.06 -6.60
N ALA A 196 -19.62 -8.90 -7.06
CA ALA A 196 -20.00 -8.37 -8.37
C ALA A 196 -19.57 -9.28 -9.54
N PHE A 197 -18.40 -9.90 -9.45
CA PHE A 197 -17.91 -10.85 -10.44
C PHE A 197 -18.73 -12.15 -10.45
N GLU A 198 -19.21 -12.59 -9.28
CA GLU A 198 -20.15 -13.71 -9.17
C GLU A 198 -21.50 -13.36 -9.80
N THR A 199 -22.09 -12.19 -9.48
CA THR A 199 -23.33 -11.71 -10.10
C THR A 199 -23.21 -11.57 -11.61
N ALA A 200 -22.07 -11.07 -12.12
CA ALA A 200 -21.81 -11.01 -13.55
C ALA A 200 -21.76 -12.40 -14.20
N ASN A 201 -21.18 -13.39 -13.52
CA ASN A 201 -21.14 -14.77 -13.99
C ASN A 201 -22.54 -15.42 -13.99
N GLU A 202 -23.40 -15.10 -13.04
CA GLU A 202 -24.81 -15.51 -13.05
C GLU A 202 -25.57 -14.91 -14.24
N PHE A 203 -25.37 -13.61 -14.52
CA PHE A 203 -25.93 -12.97 -15.71
C PHE A 203 -25.45 -13.64 -17.00
N ILE A 204 -24.15 -13.92 -17.12
CA ILE A 204 -23.56 -14.62 -18.27
C ILE A 204 -24.21 -16.00 -18.46
N SER A 205 -24.43 -16.73 -17.36
CA SER A 205 -25.09 -18.05 -17.41
C SER A 205 -26.56 -17.95 -17.83
N ALA A 206 -27.30 -16.96 -17.32
CA ALA A 206 -28.67 -16.69 -17.76
C ALA A 206 -28.74 -16.29 -19.24
N TYR A 207 -27.73 -15.57 -19.73
CA TYR A 207 -27.60 -15.20 -21.13
C TYR A 207 -27.38 -16.42 -22.03
N ASP A 208 -26.56 -17.38 -21.61
CA ASP A 208 -26.35 -18.64 -22.32
C ASP A 208 -27.63 -19.48 -22.38
N ASP A 209 -28.36 -19.57 -21.27
CA ASP A 209 -29.67 -20.24 -21.20
C ASP A 209 -30.68 -19.60 -22.15
N TYR A 210 -30.76 -18.27 -22.18
CA TYR A 210 -31.61 -17.52 -23.10
C TYR A 210 -31.23 -17.78 -24.57
N ASN A 211 -29.94 -17.75 -24.88
CA ASN A 211 -29.44 -18.05 -26.22
C ASN A 211 -29.74 -19.48 -26.68
N ASN A 212 -29.68 -20.45 -25.76
CA ASN A 212 -30.05 -21.83 -26.03
C ASN A 212 -31.56 -21.96 -26.27
N ALA A 213 -32.38 -21.23 -25.50
CA ALA A 213 -33.82 -21.16 -25.70
C ALA A 213 -34.19 -20.56 -27.07
N ILE A 214 -33.47 -19.51 -27.51
CA ILE A 214 -33.61 -18.95 -28.88
C ILE A 214 -33.32 -20.03 -29.93
N THR A 215 -32.18 -20.73 -29.84
CA THR A 215 -31.79 -21.77 -30.81
C THR A 215 -32.83 -22.89 -30.87
N LYS A 216 -33.31 -23.33 -29.70
CA LYS A 216 -34.36 -24.35 -29.60
C LYS A 216 -35.65 -23.86 -30.24
N LYS A 217 -36.05 -22.60 -29.99
CA LYS A 217 -37.26 -22.03 -30.57
C LYS A 217 -37.15 -21.86 -32.08
N GLN A 218 -36.02 -21.41 -32.60
CA GLN A 218 -35.75 -21.36 -34.05
C GLN A 218 -35.87 -22.77 -34.67
N THR A 219 -35.37 -23.80 -33.99
CA THR A 219 -35.46 -25.20 -34.45
C THR A 219 -36.91 -25.72 -34.46
N GLU A 220 -37.70 -25.38 -33.43
CA GLU A 220 -39.13 -25.71 -33.38
C GLU A 220 -39.92 -25.04 -34.51
N ILE A 221 -39.69 -23.75 -34.73
CA ILE A 221 -40.31 -22.99 -35.82
C ILE A 221 -39.91 -23.60 -37.16
N PHE A 222 -38.62 -23.86 -37.40
CA PHE A 222 -38.13 -24.45 -38.63
C PHE A 222 -38.82 -25.79 -39.00
N LYS A 223 -39.14 -26.61 -38.00
CA LYS A 223 -39.78 -27.93 -38.18
C LYS A 223 -41.31 -27.89 -38.18
N SER A 224 -41.92 -26.70 -38.02
CA SER A 224 -43.37 -26.54 -37.95
C SER A 224 -44.02 -26.44 -39.34
N ASP A 225 -45.35 -26.52 -39.38
CA ASP A 225 -46.16 -26.35 -40.59
C ASP A 225 -46.35 -24.88 -41.02
N ILE A 226 -45.63 -23.94 -40.39
CA ILE A 226 -45.67 -22.51 -40.74
C ILE A 226 -45.14 -22.31 -42.17
N PRO A 227 -45.85 -21.56 -43.04
CA PRO A 227 -45.40 -21.25 -44.40
C PRO A 227 -43.98 -20.69 -44.45
N GLY A 228 -43.19 -21.11 -45.46
CA GLY A 228 -41.74 -20.87 -45.50
C GLY A 228 -41.31 -19.40 -45.38
N GLN A 229 -42.08 -18.45 -45.91
CA GLN A 229 -41.75 -17.02 -45.77
C GLN A 229 -41.92 -16.52 -44.34
N ASP A 230 -43.03 -16.87 -43.67
CA ASP A 230 -43.27 -16.49 -42.28
C ASP A 230 -42.32 -17.22 -41.33
N ASN A 231 -42.07 -18.50 -41.60
CA ASN A 231 -41.08 -19.31 -40.89
C ASN A 231 -39.71 -18.62 -40.84
N LYS A 232 -39.22 -18.22 -42.02
CA LYS A 232 -37.95 -17.49 -42.15
C LYS A 232 -37.97 -16.16 -41.40
N ASN A 233 -39.03 -15.36 -41.57
CA ASN A 233 -39.16 -14.07 -40.90
C ASN A 233 -39.14 -14.21 -39.36
N ILE A 234 -39.76 -15.25 -38.81
CA ILE A 234 -39.77 -15.53 -37.36
C ILE A 234 -38.37 -15.92 -36.88
N ILE A 235 -37.69 -16.82 -37.59
CA ILE A 235 -36.33 -17.26 -37.26
C ILE A 235 -35.36 -16.07 -37.27
N ASP A 236 -35.43 -15.22 -38.30
CA ASP A 236 -34.60 -14.03 -38.43
C ASP A 236 -34.90 -13.01 -37.30
N SER A 237 -36.18 -12.85 -36.92
CA SER A 237 -36.57 -12.00 -35.79
C SER A 237 -36.03 -12.53 -34.46
N LEU A 238 -36.07 -13.84 -34.23
CA LEU A 238 -35.50 -14.49 -33.05
C LEU A 238 -33.98 -14.32 -32.98
N GLU A 239 -33.29 -14.37 -34.12
CA GLU A 239 -31.84 -14.14 -34.17
C GLU A 239 -31.49 -12.70 -33.80
N GLY A 240 -32.33 -11.74 -34.19
CA GLY A 240 -32.20 -10.33 -33.82
C GLY A 240 -32.29 -10.04 -32.31
N LEU A 241 -32.73 -11.00 -31.49
CA LEU A 241 -32.82 -10.87 -30.03
C LEU A 241 -31.51 -11.24 -29.30
N ARG A 242 -30.49 -11.76 -30.00
CA ARG A 242 -29.20 -12.08 -29.37
C ARG A 242 -28.37 -10.82 -29.13
N LEU A 243 -27.63 -10.80 -28.02
CA LEU A 243 -26.76 -9.68 -27.65
C LEU A 243 -25.29 -9.98 -28.02
N LYS A 244 -24.52 -8.95 -28.41
CA LYS A 244 -23.06 -9.08 -28.58
C LYS A 244 -22.37 -8.06 -27.71
N ILE A 245 -21.71 -8.52 -26.64
CA ILE A 245 -21.13 -7.64 -25.64
C ILE A 245 -19.76 -8.18 -25.18
N ASP A 246 -18.70 -7.45 -25.56
CA ASP A 246 -17.30 -7.85 -25.37
C ASP A 246 -16.84 -7.93 -23.89
N LEU A 247 -17.44 -7.11 -23.02
CA LEU A 247 -17.14 -7.11 -21.58
C LEU A 247 -17.41 -8.49 -20.97
N PHE A 248 -18.59 -9.06 -21.23
CA PHE A 248 -19.00 -10.32 -20.61
C PHE A 248 -18.19 -11.52 -21.12
N GLU A 249 -17.74 -11.49 -22.38
CA GLU A 249 -16.78 -12.49 -22.88
C GLU A 249 -15.41 -12.37 -22.19
N THR A 250 -14.96 -11.14 -21.93
CA THR A 250 -13.73 -10.90 -21.18
C THR A 250 -13.84 -11.47 -19.75
N LEU A 251 -14.95 -11.20 -19.07
CA LEU A 251 -15.19 -11.72 -17.71
C LEU A 251 -15.28 -13.24 -17.68
N ARG A 252 -15.97 -13.84 -18.66
CA ARG A 252 -16.07 -15.30 -18.82
C ARG A 252 -14.69 -15.94 -18.97
N TYR A 253 -13.83 -15.36 -19.80
CA TYR A 253 -12.50 -15.94 -20.09
C TYR A 253 -11.51 -15.72 -18.94
N GLN A 254 -11.44 -14.50 -18.42
CA GLN A 254 -10.43 -14.10 -17.43
C GLN A 254 -10.78 -14.57 -16.00
N LYS A 255 -12.05 -14.81 -15.70
CA LYS A 255 -12.55 -15.29 -14.39
C LYS A 255 -11.98 -14.46 -13.21
N PRO A 256 -12.24 -13.15 -13.17
CA PRO A 256 -11.54 -12.25 -12.26
C PRO A 256 -11.79 -12.53 -10.77
N ALA A 257 -12.93 -13.13 -10.39
CA ALA A 257 -13.18 -13.60 -9.02
C ALA A 257 -12.12 -14.62 -8.55
N GLN A 258 -11.73 -15.55 -9.43
CA GLN A 258 -10.68 -16.53 -9.16
C GLN A 258 -9.30 -15.86 -9.08
N GLY A 259 -9.09 -14.81 -9.89
CA GLY A 259 -7.89 -13.98 -9.85
C GLY A 259 -7.71 -13.30 -8.49
N ILE A 260 -8.75 -12.64 -7.97
CA ILE A 260 -8.72 -12.04 -6.62
C ILE A 260 -8.44 -13.11 -5.57
N ALA A 261 -9.18 -14.23 -5.58
CA ALA A 261 -8.98 -15.29 -4.58
C ALA A 261 -7.56 -15.87 -4.59
N ARG A 262 -6.94 -16.00 -5.78
CA ARG A 262 -5.53 -16.44 -5.90
C ARG A 262 -4.59 -15.41 -5.28
N LEU A 263 -4.77 -14.12 -5.57
CA LEU A 263 -3.94 -13.05 -5.02
C LEU A 263 -4.07 -12.97 -3.50
N GLU A 264 -5.28 -13.07 -2.95
CA GLU A 264 -5.51 -13.12 -1.50
C GLU A 264 -4.76 -14.29 -0.84
N GLY A 265 -4.67 -15.45 -1.52
CA GLY A 265 -3.90 -16.60 -1.04
C GLY A 265 -2.37 -16.40 -1.04
N GLU A 266 -1.86 -15.43 -1.79
CA GLU A 266 -0.42 -15.09 -1.84
C GLU A 266 -0.04 -13.95 -0.87
N ARG A 267 -1.04 -13.25 -0.33
CA ARG A 267 -0.86 -12.03 0.47
C ARG A 267 0.06 -12.22 1.66
N ASP A 268 -0.23 -13.19 2.53
CA ASP A 268 0.49 -13.34 3.79
C ASP A 268 1.97 -13.65 3.54
N LYS A 269 2.25 -14.46 2.52
CA LYS A 269 3.62 -14.73 2.06
C LYS A 269 4.30 -13.47 1.52
N TRP A 270 3.61 -12.70 0.68
CA TRP A 270 4.15 -11.43 0.16
C TRP A 270 4.50 -10.45 1.29
N VAL A 271 3.64 -10.36 2.30
CA VAL A 271 3.85 -9.52 3.48
C VAL A 271 5.05 -10.02 4.28
N GLU A 272 5.12 -11.32 4.57
CA GLU A 272 6.23 -11.91 5.32
C GLU A 272 7.58 -11.74 4.62
N ASP A 273 7.64 -12.03 3.31
CA ASP A 273 8.85 -11.82 2.50
C ASP A 273 9.29 -10.35 2.52
N SER A 274 8.33 -9.42 2.51
CA SER A 274 8.61 -7.99 2.56
C SER A 274 9.10 -7.52 3.93
N LEU A 275 8.53 -8.05 5.01
CA LEU A 275 8.99 -7.77 6.38
C LEU A 275 10.41 -8.26 6.61
N ASN A 276 10.73 -9.46 6.12
CA ASN A 276 12.07 -10.03 6.22
C ASN A 276 13.10 -9.18 5.48
N SER A 277 12.75 -8.69 4.29
CA SER A 277 13.61 -7.79 3.52
C SER A 277 13.80 -6.44 4.21
N LEU A 278 12.75 -5.87 4.82
CA LEU A 278 12.86 -4.64 5.62
C LEU A 278 13.75 -4.86 6.84
N LYS A 279 13.58 -5.95 7.59
CA LYS A 279 14.41 -6.29 8.76
C LYS A 279 15.89 -6.41 8.37
N TYR A 280 16.18 -7.11 7.25
CA TYR A 280 17.52 -7.19 6.70
C TYR A 280 18.09 -5.81 6.38
N LYS A 281 17.31 -4.97 5.70
CA LYS A 281 17.75 -3.64 5.29
C LYS A 281 17.95 -2.70 6.49
N GLN A 282 17.09 -2.76 7.49
CA GLN A 282 17.24 -2.03 8.74
C GLN A 282 18.57 -2.38 9.41
N LEU A 283 18.86 -3.67 9.54
CA LEU A 283 20.10 -4.14 10.12
C LEU A 283 21.33 -3.66 9.31
N TYR A 284 21.23 -3.68 7.97
CA TYR A 284 22.28 -3.15 7.10
C TYR A 284 22.53 -1.65 7.35
N VAL A 285 21.48 -0.84 7.42
CA VAL A 285 21.59 0.62 7.68
C VAL A 285 22.21 0.89 9.05
N GLU A 286 21.78 0.19 10.10
CA GLU A 286 22.33 0.31 11.45
C GLU A 286 23.82 -0.04 11.50
N VAL A 287 24.20 -1.18 10.90
CA VAL A 287 25.61 -1.64 10.82
C VAL A 287 26.46 -0.66 10.03
N LEU A 288 25.96 -0.16 8.90
CA LEU A 288 26.67 0.80 8.06
C LEU A 288 26.92 2.12 8.81
N ALA A 289 25.95 2.60 9.60
CA ALA A 289 26.11 3.78 10.43
C ALA A 289 27.20 3.60 11.50
N LEU A 290 27.18 2.46 12.21
CA LEU A 290 28.20 2.11 13.20
C LEU A 290 29.60 1.99 12.57
N TYR A 291 29.69 1.32 11.41
CA TYR A 291 30.94 1.17 10.67
C TYR A 291 31.50 2.53 10.23
N ASN A 292 30.67 3.39 9.65
CA ASN A 292 31.09 4.72 9.20
C ASN A 292 31.47 5.65 10.35
N SER A 293 30.82 5.52 11.51
CA SER A 293 31.17 6.27 12.73
C SER A 293 32.52 5.85 13.32
N LEU A 294 32.82 4.55 13.32
CA LEU A 294 34.06 4.00 13.88
C LEU A 294 35.27 4.17 12.95
N LYS A 295 35.06 4.20 11.62
CA LYS A 295 36.13 4.25 10.62
C LYS A 295 37.19 5.36 10.86
N PRO A 296 36.83 6.64 11.11
CA PRO A 296 37.83 7.69 11.32
C PRO A 296 38.69 7.44 12.57
N SER A 297 38.06 6.97 13.66
CA SER A 297 38.76 6.59 14.89
C SER A 297 39.82 5.52 14.62
N ILE A 298 39.46 4.48 13.86
CA ILE A 298 40.40 3.42 13.51
C ILE A 298 41.51 3.92 12.58
N GLU A 299 41.20 4.80 11.62
CA GLU A 299 42.21 5.43 10.76
C GLU A 299 43.28 6.17 11.57
N THR A 300 42.93 6.79 12.71
CA THR A 300 43.93 7.43 13.60
C THR A 300 44.94 6.43 14.18
N VAL A 301 44.58 5.16 14.35
CA VAL A 301 45.48 4.09 14.81
C VAL A 301 46.53 3.78 13.75
N TYR A 302 46.16 3.85 12.47
CA TYR A 302 47.11 3.70 11.36
C TYR A 302 48.04 4.90 11.25
N TYR A 303 47.53 6.13 11.37
CA TYR A 303 48.37 7.34 11.29
C TYR A 303 49.28 7.54 12.52
N SER A 304 48.88 7.07 13.70
CA SER A 304 49.61 7.27 14.97
C SER A 304 50.59 6.13 15.29
N GLU A 305 50.88 5.24 14.35
CA GLU A 305 51.62 4.00 14.60
C GLU A 305 52.99 4.21 15.26
N ALA A 306 53.76 5.21 14.82
CA ALA A 306 55.05 5.54 15.42
C ALA A 306 54.91 5.98 16.89
N ASN A 307 53.91 6.80 17.20
CA ASN A 307 53.69 7.31 18.56
C ASN A 307 53.13 6.21 19.47
N LEU A 308 52.22 5.38 18.97
CA LEU A 308 51.71 4.22 19.69
C LEU A 308 52.85 3.24 20.03
N ARG A 309 53.80 3.05 19.12
CA ARG A 309 55.01 2.25 19.36
C ARG A 309 55.89 2.87 20.44
N SER A 310 56.11 4.18 20.42
CA SER A 310 56.88 4.86 21.49
C SER A 310 56.23 4.74 22.86
N CYS A 311 54.91 4.58 22.93
CA CYS A 311 54.16 4.34 24.16
C CYS A 311 54.06 2.86 24.57
N GLY A 312 54.69 1.94 23.82
CA GLY A 312 54.62 0.49 24.10
C GLY A 312 53.25 -0.15 23.80
N LEU A 313 52.37 0.54 23.06
CA LEU A 313 50.99 0.11 22.76
C LEU A 313 50.86 -0.62 21.42
N GLN A 314 51.98 -1.11 20.86
CA GLN A 314 52.03 -1.72 19.53
C GLN A 314 51.11 -2.95 19.41
N THR A 315 51.06 -3.80 20.44
CA THR A 315 50.25 -5.03 20.43
C THR A 315 48.75 -4.73 20.44
N GLN A 316 48.33 -3.74 21.24
CA GLN A 316 46.95 -3.28 21.32
C GLN A 316 46.53 -2.63 20.00
N ALA A 317 47.39 -1.80 19.42
CA ALA A 317 47.16 -1.20 18.11
C ALA A 317 47.01 -2.26 17.01
N GLU A 318 47.84 -3.30 16.98
CA GLU A 318 47.72 -4.37 15.98
C GLU A 318 46.46 -5.23 16.19
N SER A 319 46.04 -5.47 17.43
CA SER A 319 44.75 -6.14 17.73
C SER A 319 43.57 -5.37 17.12
N VAL A 320 43.53 -4.05 17.34
CA VAL A 320 42.49 -3.16 16.80
C VAL A 320 42.52 -3.17 15.26
N LYS A 321 43.71 -3.04 14.65
CA LYS A 321 43.88 -3.11 13.18
C LYS A 321 43.43 -4.45 12.61
N SER A 322 43.78 -5.56 13.24
CA SER A 322 43.41 -6.91 12.81
C SER A 322 41.89 -7.12 12.85
N LYS A 323 41.22 -6.74 13.94
CA LYS A 323 39.76 -6.84 14.07
C LYS A 323 39.04 -5.93 13.09
N TRP A 324 39.58 -4.74 12.82
CA TRP A 324 39.05 -3.86 11.78
C TRP A 324 39.11 -4.50 10.39
N ARG A 325 40.24 -5.12 10.01
CA ARG A 325 40.35 -5.85 8.72
C ARG A 325 39.31 -6.97 8.61
N GLU A 326 39.04 -7.68 9.70
CA GLU A 326 37.98 -8.70 9.73
C GLU A 326 36.59 -8.08 9.51
N ILE A 327 36.29 -6.97 10.18
CA ILE A 327 35.06 -6.21 9.98
C ILE A 327 34.92 -5.71 8.53
N GLN A 328 35.98 -5.19 7.93
CA GLN A 328 35.99 -4.76 6.52
C GLN A 328 35.68 -5.93 5.59
N THR A 329 36.30 -7.09 5.82
CA THR A 329 36.07 -8.31 5.04
C THR A 329 34.61 -8.78 5.14
N LEU A 330 34.03 -8.72 6.35
CA LEU A 330 32.62 -9.07 6.58
C LEU A 330 31.67 -8.07 5.91
N MET A 331 31.97 -6.78 5.96
CA MET A 331 31.17 -5.74 5.30
C MET A 331 31.12 -5.91 3.78
N GLU A 332 32.23 -6.33 3.15
CA GLU A 332 32.29 -6.55 1.69
C GLU A 332 31.45 -7.75 1.20
N LYS A 333 31.10 -8.68 2.09
CA LYS A 333 30.41 -9.95 1.74
C LYS A 333 29.12 -10.16 2.53
N ALA A 334 28.57 -9.11 3.15
CA ALA A 334 27.64 -9.26 4.25
C ALA A 334 26.34 -9.97 3.84
N SER A 335 26.15 -11.21 4.33
CA SER A 335 24.85 -11.86 4.45
C SER A 335 24.08 -11.35 5.68
N ALA A 336 22.82 -11.76 5.85
CA ALA A 336 22.03 -11.41 7.05
C ALA A 336 22.73 -11.84 8.36
N ASP A 337 23.34 -13.03 8.37
CA ASP A 337 24.10 -13.53 9.52
C ASP A 337 25.37 -12.72 9.76
N ASP A 338 26.06 -12.30 8.70
CA ASP A 338 27.24 -11.46 8.83
C ASP A 338 26.91 -10.07 9.36
N LEU A 339 25.78 -9.48 8.95
CA LEU A 339 25.31 -8.21 9.51
C LEU A 339 25.01 -8.31 11.01
N ASN A 340 24.39 -9.41 11.46
CA ASN A 340 24.17 -9.65 12.89
C ASN A 340 25.48 -9.78 13.66
N ARG A 341 26.46 -10.51 13.09
CA ARG A 341 27.81 -10.61 13.67
C ARG A 341 28.51 -9.25 13.72
N LEU A 342 28.38 -8.44 12.67
CA LEU A 342 28.95 -7.10 12.59
C LEU A 342 28.34 -6.16 13.63
N LYS A 343 27.01 -6.19 13.82
CA LYS A 343 26.30 -5.43 14.86
C LYS A 343 26.83 -5.72 16.27
N ALA A 344 27.26 -6.96 16.54
CA ALA A 344 27.90 -7.32 17.80
C ALA A 344 29.39 -6.94 17.87
N LYS A 345 30.14 -7.05 16.76
CA LYS A 345 31.59 -6.79 16.72
C LYS A 345 31.96 -5.32 16.74
N LEU A 346 31.18 -4.45 16.11
CA LEU A 346 31.47 -3.01 16.00
C LEU A 346 31.55 -2.32 17.38
N PRO A 347 30.60 -2.53 18.31
CA PRO A 347 30.69 -1.96 19.67
C PRO A 347 31.89 -2.49 20.48
N LEU A 348 32.25 -3.76 20.32
CA LEU A 348 33.40 -4.35 21.00
C LEU A 348 34.71 -3.72 20.50
N LEU A 349 34.84 -3.53 19.19
CA LEU A 349 36.01 -2.86 18.62
C LEU A 349 36.09 -1.38 19.04
N GLN A 350 34.96 -0.68 19.11
CA GLN A 350 34.90 0.69 19.65
C GLN A 350 35.46 0.73 21.08
N SER A 351 35.04 -0.20 21.95
CA SER A 351 35.53 -0.27 23.34
C SER A 351 37.04 -0.55 23.41
N GLU A 352 37.57 -1.42 22.55
CA GLU A 352 39.01 -1.69 22.48
C GLU A 352 39.81 -0.47 21.98
N TYR A 353 39.27 0.24 20.99
CA TYR A 353 39.85 1.49 20.52
C TYR A 353 39.85 2.56 21.62
N ASP A 354 38.75 2.72 22.36
CA ASP A 354 38.66 3.72 23.43
C ASP A 354 39.66 3.43 24.55
N SER A 355 39.86 2.16 24.91
CA SER A 355 40.90 1.75 25.86
C SER A 355 42.31 2.04 25.35
N LEU A 356 42.59 1.74 24.08
CA LEU A 356 43.86 2.07 23.43
C LEU A 356 44.12 3.58 23.46
N LYS A 357 43.11 4.37 23.09
CA LYS A 357 43.18 5.83 23.07
C LYS A 357 43.43 6.39 24.47
N GLN A 358 42.75 5.87 25.49
CA GLN A 358 42.97 6.28 26.88
C GLN A 358 44.41 6.02 27.35
N GLN A 359 44.95 4.84 27.03
CA GLN A 359 46.34 4.50 27.34
C GLN A 359 47.33 5.39 26.59
N TYR A 360 47.05 5.67 25.32
CA TYR A 360 47.84 6.57 24.50
C TYR A 360 47.86 7.99 25.06
N ASP A 361 46.68 8.56 25.37
CA ASP A 361 46.55 9.90 25.92
C ASP A 361 47.27 10.04 27.28
N SER A 362 47.22 9.00 28.11
CA SER A 362 47.94 8.96 29.40
C SER A 362 49.46 8.93 29.21
N CYS A 363 49.95 8.28 28.15
CA CYS A 363 51.37 8.24 27.81
C CYS A 363 51.88 9.61 27.32
N ILE A 364 51.14 10.27 26.43
CA ILE A 364 51.58 11.54 25.81
C ILE A 364 51.28 12.77 26.69
N ASN A 365 50.34 12.67 27.64
CA ASN A 365 49.96 13.75 28.56
C ASN A 365 49.83 13.24 30.01
N PRO A 366 50.94 12.89 30.69
CA PRO A 366 50.92 12.29 32.03
C PRO A 366 50.31 13.20 33.13
N SER A 367 50.10 14.50 32.86
CA SER A 367 49.65 15.49 33.85
C SER A 367 48.14 15.82 33.82
N LYS A 368 47.34 15.18 32.97
CA LYS A 368 45.88 15.41 32.94
C LYS A 368 45.12 14.19 33.47
N PRO A 369 44.42 14.28 34.61
CA PRO A 369 43.53 13.21 35.02
C PRO A 369 42.43 13.03 33.97
N TYR A 370 42.26 11.79 33.53
CA TYR A 370 41.21 11.38 32.62
C TYR A 370 39.83 11.63 33.25
N ILE A 371 38.97 12.39 32.56
CA ILE A 371 37.56 12.53 32.92
C ILE A 371 36.81 11.46 32.10
N PRO A 372 36.23 10.43 32.72
CA PRO A 372 35.46 9.44 32.00
C PRO A 372 34.25 10.12 31.33
N SER A 373 33.95 9.72 30.09
CA SER A 373 32.60 9.92 29.55
C SER A 373 31.66 9.01 30.33
N ASN A 374 31.06 9.52 31.40
CA ASN A 374 30.02 8.80 32.13
C ASN A 374 28.84 8.57 31.19
N GLY A 375 28.63 7.30 30.81
CA GLY A 375 27.28 6.82 30.59
C GLY A 375 26.53 6.91 31.92
N GLY A 376 25.49 7.76 31.97
CA GLY A 376 24.45 7.73 33.00
C GLY A 376 24.69 8.54 34.29
N SER A 377 23.75 9.46 34.53
CA SER A 377 23.32 10.14 35.77
C SER A 377 24.22 11.21 36.43
N ASP A 378 23.77 12.46 36.23
CA ASP A 378 23.61 13.59 37.15
C ASP A 378 24.77 14.16 37.95
N GLY A 379 25.09 15.43 37.65
CA GLY A 379 25.89 16.29 38.53
C GLY A 379 26.43 17.56 37.89
N GLY A 380 25.62 18.28 37.10
CA GLY A 380 26.04 19.57 36.53
C GLY A 380 25.07 20.02 35.45
N THR A 381 23.92 20.54 35.85
CA THR A 381 22.94 21.14 34.94
C THR A 381 23.58 22.35 34.25
N ASN A 382 24.12 22.13 33.06
CA ASN A 382 24.45 23.20 32.12
C ASN A 382 23.13 23.81 31.63
N TRP A 383 22.59 24.74 32.41
CA TRP A 383 21.38 25.52 32.09
C TRP A 383 21.47 26.28 30.76
N ILE A 384 22.66 26.40 30.18
CA ILE A 384 22.92 27.14 28.95
C ILE A 384 22.27 26.46 27.73
N MET A 385 22.20 25.12 27.67
CA MET A 385 21.68 24.41 26.48
C MET A 385 20.14 24.42 26.43
N PRO A 386 19.38 24.15 27.53
CA PRO A 386 17.93 24.34 27.53
C PRO A 386 17.51 25.80 27.34
N ILE A 387 18.25 26.76 27.91
CA ILE A 387 17.97 28.19 27.75
C ILE A 387 18.26 28.65 26.31
N ALA A 388 19.32 28.15 25.67
CA ALA A 388 19.60 28.43 24.27
C ALA A 388 18.50 27.86 23.35
N ILE A 389 18.00 26.64 23.63
CA ILE A 389 16.87 26.05 22.89
C ILE A 389 15.60 26.88 23.09
N LEU A 390 15.30 27.32 24.32
CA LEU A 390 14.15 28.21 24.60
C LEU A 390 14.29 29.58 23.91
N LEU A 391 15.48 30.15 23.83
CA LEU A 391 15.74 31.40 23.11
C LEU A 391 15.64 31.25 21.59
N VAL A 392 16.08 30.12 21.04
CA VAL A 392 15.93 29.80 19.61
C VAL A 392 14.46 29.54 19.26
N LEU A 393 13.70 28.86 20.14
CA LEU A 393 12.26 28.67 19.98
C LEU A 393 11.49 29.98 20.12
N ALA A 394 11.88 30.86 21.05
CA ALA A 394 11.28 32.19 21.19
C ALA A 394 11.61 33.10 20.00
N ALA A 395 12.83 33.05 19.48
CA ALA A 395 13.23 33.77 18.27
C ALA A 395 12.52 33.23 17.02
N GLY A 396 12.41 31.91 16.88
CA GLY A 396 11.65 31.26 15.81
C GLY A 396 10.16 31.58 15.88
N GLY A 397 9.56 31.52 17.06
CA GLY A 397 8.16 31.89 17.29
C GLY A 397 7.88 33.37 16.99
N TYR A 398 8.80 34.27 17.36
CA TYR A 398 8.69 35.70 17.03
C TYR A 398 8.81 35.97 15.52
N LEU A 399 9.72 35.28 14.82
CA LEU A 399 9.87 35.40 13.36
C LEU A 399 8.63 34.89 12.62
N VAL A 400 8.04 33.77 13.05
CA VAL A 400 6.81 33.22 12.46
C VAL A 400 5.61 34.13 12.74
N TRP A 401 5.49 34.67 13.96
CA TRP A 401 4.44 35.64 14.29
C TRP A 401 4.54 36.91 13.43
N LYS A 402 5.74 37.47 13.28
CA LYS A 402 5.98 38.65 12.45
C LYS A 402 5.73 38.40 10.96
N TYR A 403 6.02 37.19 10.47
CA TYR A 403 5.73 36.83 9.08
C TYR A 403 4.23 36.73 8.81
N LYS A 404 3.43 36.20 9.76
CA LYS A 404 1.97 36.16 9.65
C LYS A 404 1.33 37.55 9.74
N GLN A 405 1.82 38.43 10.62
CA GLN A 405 1.31 39.80 10.74
C GLN A 405 1.50 40.61 9.45
N ASN A 406 2.63 40.42 8.76
CA ASN A 406 2.89 41.07 7.47
C ASN A 406 2.02 40.52 6.32
N GLN A 407 1.51 39.28 6.41
CA GLN A 407 0.57 38.74 5.42
C GLN A 407 -0.86 39.28 5.61
N GLU A 408 -1.25 39.61 6.85
CA GLU A 408 -2.56 40.22 7.13
C GLU A 408 -2.62 41.68 6.68
N GLU A 409 -1.51 42.43 6.72
CA GLU A 409 -1.45 43.81 6.19
C GLU A 409 -1.35 43.90 4.65
N THR A 410 -1.20 42.79 3.93
CA THR A 410 -1.19 42.80 2.44
C THR A 410 -2.55 42.49 1.81
N TYR A 411 -3.58 42.23 2.63
CA TYR A 411 -4.95 41.93 2.20
C TYR A 411 -6.01 42.88 2.80
N GLU A 412 -5.62 44.11 3.14
CA GLU A 412 -6.56 45.24 3.30
C GLU A 412 -6.50 46.21 2.11
#